data_AF-A0A7K6N3E9-F1
#
_entry.id   AF-A0A7K6N3E9-F1
#
_cell.length_a   1.000
_cell.length_b   1.000
_cell.length_c   1.000
_cell.angle_alpha   90.00
_cell.angle_beta   90.00
_cell.angle_gamma   90.00
#
_symmetry.space_group_name_H-M   'P 1'
#
loop_
_entity.id
_entity.type
_entity.pdbx_description
1 polymer ?
#
loop_
_entity_poly.entity_id
_entity_poly.type
_entity_poly.pdbx_seq_one_letter_code
_entity_poly.pdbx_strand_id
1 'polypeptide(L)'
;ESDVSFSCFLDVLTIWKAVSKYVRNQLLKEEPQAVRITGLGTFYIKKCHSFENGKMITFQKPVFSLSRTVARAHELQHASVPVPGEITKVSVSYKKTDLGVPYPEKVVQHCVQETLDFFCFILKKKEDVDFVLKDVGTLAVRGTEVTMAFCEDLLLNLNKSRDMVEKLLTKKWVISDKEVALFPSRFGRVHQLPQFEMRVVPRRVSLTDEETSPGVKNGLSRGNVSGQFPL
;
A
#
# COMPACT_ATOMS: atom_id res chain seq x y z
N GLU A 1 5.50 -27.12 7.96
CA GLU A 1 6.04 -25.91 7.33
C GLU A 1 5.45 -25.84 5.93
N SER A 2 4.33 -25.15 5.78
CA SER A 2 3.60 -25.08 4.51
C SER A 2 4.03 -23.81 3.79
N ASP A 3 4.57 -23.98 2.58
CA ASP A 3 4.82 -22.93 1.59
C ASP A 3 3.53 -22.13 1.38
N VAL A 4 3.47 -20.93 1.96
CA VAL A 4 2.40 -19.97 1.66
C VAL A 4 2.86 -19.19 0.43
N SER A 5 2.58 -19.77 -0.74
CA SER A 5 2.64 -19.07 -2.02
C SER A 5 1.88 -17.74 -1.88
N PHE A 6 2.50 -16.64 -2.27
CA PHE A 6 1.91 -15.31 -2.11
C PHE A 6 0.57 -15.20 -2.85
N SER A 7 -0.44 -15.03 -2.00
CA SER A 7 -1.79 -14.47 -2.12
C SER A 7 -2.06 -13.60 -3.35
N CYS A 8 -3.23 -13.81 -3.96
CA CYS A 8 -3.72 -13.05 -5.10
C CYS A 8 -3.82 -11.54 -4.81
N PHE A 9 -3.89 -10.71 -5.85
CA PHE A 9 -4.07 -9.24 -5.76
C PHE A 9 -5.13 -8.79 -4.74
N LEU A 10 -6.22 -9.54 -4.61
CA LEU A 10 -7.33 -9.25 -3.68
C LEU A 10 -6.94 -9.35 -2.21
N ASP A 11 -6.01 -10.24 -1.86
CA ASP A 11 -5.54 -10.41 -0.48
C ASP A 11 -4.70 -9.21 -0.04
N VAL A 12 -3.83 -8.72 -0.93
CA VAL A 12 -2.98 -7.54 -0.67
C VAL A 12 -3.85 -6.30 -0.44
N LEU A 13 -4.88 -6.11 -1.28
CA LEU A 13 -5.85 -5.02 -1.07
C LEU A 13 -6.62 -5.18 0.24
N THR A 14 -6.99 -6.40 0.61
CA THR A 14 -7.70 -6.67 1.87
C THR A 14 -6.84 -6.33 3.07
N ILE A 15 -5.56 -6.71 3.05
CA ILE A 15 -4.58 -6.39 4.09
C ILE A 15 -4.40 -4.87 4.21
N TRP A 16 -4.14 -4.17 3.11
CA TRP A 16 -3.94 -2.73 3.15
C TRP A 16 -5.21 -1.94 3.50
N LYS A 17 -6.39 -2.44 3.13
CA LYS A 17 -7.67 -1.88 3.60
C LYS A 17 -7.77 -1.98 5.12
N ALA A 18 -7.37 -3.11 5.71
CA ALA A 18 -7.36 -3.28 7.16
C ALA A 18 -6.31 -2.39 7.84
N VAL A 19 -5.10 -2.27 7.28
CA VAL A 19 -4.07 -1.35 7.78
C VAL A 19 -4.56 0.10 7.72
N SER A 20 -5.18 0.52 6.62
CA SER A 20 -5.73 1.87 6.46
C SER A 20 -6.84 2.14 7.48
N LYS A 21 -7.74 1.17 7.68
CA LYS A 21 -8.79 1.22 8.71
C LYS A 21 -8.19 1.35 10.13
N TYR A 22 -7.12 0.61 10.44
CA TYR A 22 -6.44 0.71 11.71
C TYR A 22 -5.88 2.11 11.94
N VAL A 23 -5.16 2.67 10.96
CA VAL A 23 -4.64 4.04 11.02
C VAL A 23 -5.77 5.05 11.24
N ARG A 24 -6.83 4.96 10.43
CA ARG A 24 -8.01 5.83 10.53
C ARG A 24 -8.62 5.78 11.93
N ASN A 25 -8.85 4.60 12.47
CA ASN A 25 -9.47 4.42 13.78
C ASN A 25 -8.62 5.03 14.90
N GLN A 26 -7.30 4.85 14.84
CA GLN A 26 -6.37 5.42 15.82
C GLN A 26 -6.30 6.94 15.78
N LEU A 27 -6.45 7.55 14.60
CA LEU A 27 -6.52 9.01 14.43
C LEU A 27 -7.84 9.62 14.90
N LEU A 28 -8.94 8.84 14.86
CA LEU A 28 -10.29 9.28 15.23
C LEU A 28 -10.69 8.95 16.67
N LYS A 29 -9.78 8.39 17.49
CA LYS A 29 -10.01 8.22 18.92
C LYS A 29 -10.21 9.56 19.62
N GLU A 30 -10.89 9.53 20.76
CA GLU A 30 -11.04 10.73 21.63
C GLU A 30 -9.67 11.30 22.04
N GLU A 31 -8.70 10.41 22.29
CA GLU A 31 -7.28 10.71 22.40
C GLU A 31 -6.54 10.14 21.18
N PRO A 32 -6.29 10.96 20.13
CA PRO A 32 -5.61 10.51 18.93
C PRO A 32 -4.17 10.07 19.21
N GLN A 33 -3.80 8.93 18.63
CA GLN A 33 -2.43 8.41 18.70
C GLN A 33 -1.68 8.74 17.41
N ALA A 34 -0.38 8.99 17.52
CA ALA A 34 0.50 9.06 16.36
C ALA A 34 0.80 7.63 15.87
N VAL A 35 0.32 7.30 14.67
CA VAL A 35 0.39 5.95 14.10
C VAL A 35 1.55 5.85 13.12
N ARG A 36 2.52 5.00 13.44
CA ARG A 36 3.68 4.72 12.60
C ARG A 36 3.44 3.48 11.75
N ILE A 37 3.60 3.64 10.44
CA ILE A 37 3.80 2.54 9.50
C ILE A 37 5.30 2.45 9.25
N THR A 38 5.94 1.42 9.82
CA THR A 38 7.38 1.19 9.62
C THR A 38 7.69 1.04 8.13
N GLY A 39 8.72 1.73 7.64
CA GLY A 39 9.06 1.74 6.22
C GLY A 39 8.29 2.79 5.39
N LEU A 40 7.31 3.49 5.95
CA LEU A 40 6.58 4.56 5.26
C LEU A 40 6.67 5.89 5.99
N GLY A 41 6.07 6.00 7.18
CA GLY A 41 5.98 7.27 7.89
C GLY A 41 5.06 7.23 9.10
N THR A 42 4.72 8.40 9.63
CA THR A 42 3.86 8.55 10.81
C THR A 42 2.71 9.51 10.54
N PHE A 43 1.49 9.07 10.85
CA PHE A 43 0.28 9.87 10.83
C PHE A 43 -0.03 10.37 12.23
N TYR A 44 -0.48 11.62 12.36
CA TYR A 44 -0.92 12.15 13.65
C TYR A 44 -1.86 13.35 13.45
N ILE A 45 -2.57 13.71 14.51
CA ILE A 45 -3.45 14.89 14.52
C ILE A 45 -2.75 16.03 15.24
N LYS A 46 -2.68 17.19 14.58
CA LYS A 46 -2.23 18.45 15.16
C LYS A 46 -3.45 19.33 15.44
N LYS A 47 -3.66 19.69 16.71
CA LYS A 47 -4.60 20.76 17.07
C LYS A 47 -4.02 22.09 16.63
N CYS A 48 -4.80 22.85 15.88
CA CYS A 48 -4.42 24.14 15.37
C CYS A 48 -5.51 25.15 15.70
N HIS A 49 -5.11 26.42 15.79
CA HIS A 49 -6.00 27.51 16.16
C HIS A 49 -5.97 28.59 15.08
N SER A 50 -7.12 29.17 14.80
CA SER A 50 -7.28 30.34 13.93
C SER A 50 -8.13 31.37 14.66
N PHE A 51 -7.82 32.65 14.49
CA PHE A 51 -8.65 33.72 15.03
C PHE A 51 -9.55 34.26 13.93
N GLU A 52 -10.87 34.17 14.12
CA GLU A 52 -11.87 34.59 13.13
C GLU A 52 -13.04 35.27 13.84
N ASN A 53 -13.45 36.44 13.35
CA ASN A 53 -14.55 37.23 13.89
C ASN A 53 -14.49 37.43 15.42
N GLY A 54 -13.30 37.71 15.95
CA GLY A 54 -13.08 37.91 17.38
C GLY A 54 -13.11 36.62 18.23
N LYS A 55 -13.23 35.44 17.61
CA LYS A 55 -13.28 34.14 18.30
C LYS A 55 -12.12 33.25 17.85
N MET A 56 -11.55 32.54 18.82
CA MET A 56 -10.57 31.49 18.51
C MET A 56 -11.30 30.22 18.10
N ILE A 57 -11.03 29.77 16.88
CA ILE A 57 -11.56 28.55 16.31
C ILE A 57 -10.46 27.49 16.37
N THR A 58 -10.79 26.33 16.94
CA THR A 58 -9.88 25.18 17.02
C THR A 58 -10.29 24.14 16.01
N PHE A 59 -9.32 23.60 15.28
CA PHE A 59 -9.54 22.54 14.30
C PHE A 59 -8.45 21.48 14.40
N GLN A 60 -8.80 20.27 13.99
CA GLN A 60 -7.93 19.11 13.98
C GLN A 60 -7.38 18.91 12.56
N LYS A 61 -6.08 19.13 12.42
CA LYS A 61 -5.36 18.94 11.16
C LYS A 61 -4.64 17.58 11.18
N PRO A 62 -4.97 16.65 10.29
CA PRO A 62 -4.14 15.47 10.10
C PRO A 62 -2.82 15.86 9.44
N VAL A 63 -1.75 15.18 9.85
CA VAL A 63 -0.39 15.39 9.34
C VAL A 63 0.24 14.04 9.07
N PHE A 64 0.93 13.95 7.93
CA PHE A 64 1.81 12.84 7.61
C PHE A 64 3.26 13.31 7.64
N SER A 65 4.08 12.65 8.45
CA SER A 65 5.53 12.80 8.41
C SER A 65 6.14 11.57 7.76
N LEU A 66 6.73 11.76 6.57
CA LEU A 66 7.50 10.72 5.90
C LEU A 66 8.64 10.22 6.81
N SER A 67 8.97 8.93 6.69
CA SER A 67 10.15 8.35 7.36
C SER A 67 11.42 9.08 6.93
N ARG A 68 12.23 9.52 7.91
CA ARG A 68 13.52 10.17 7.65
C ARG A 68 14.47 9.25 6.88
N THR A 69 14.41 7.94 7.13
CA THR A 69 15.24 6.96 6.42
C THR A 69 14.88 6.90 4.94
N VAL A 70 13.57 6.82 4.63
CA VAL A 70 13.07 6.82 3.25
C VAL A 70 13.38 8.14 2.56
N ALA A 71 13.11 9.28 3.23
CA ALA A 71 13.38 10.60 2.69
C ALA A 71 14.86 10.79 2.30
N ARG A 72 15.79 10.38 3.18
CA ARG A 72 17.22 10.48 2.93
C ARG A 72 17.71 9.51 1.86
N ALA A 73 17.24 8.25 1.89
CA ALA A 73 17.67 7.23 0.94
C ALA A 73 17.27 7.55 -0.51
N HIS A 74 16.22 8.35 -0.70
CA HIS A 74 15.65 8.68 -2.01
C HIS A 74 15.66 10.19 -2.33
N GLU A 75 16.43 11.00 -1.59
CA GLU A 75 16.60 12.45 -1.83
C GLU A 75 15.26 13.23 -1.90
N LEU A 76 14.26 12.78 -1.12
CA LEU A 76 12.93 13.36 -1.14
C LEU A 76 12.89 14.67 -0.35
N GLN A 77 12.35 15.71 -0.97
CA GLN A 77 12.07 17.00 -0.37
C GLN A 77 10.77 16.90 0.42
N HIS A 78 10.85 16.36 1.64
CA HIS A 78 9.75 16.36 2.59
C HIS A 78 10.10 17.24 3.79
N ALA A 79 9.24 18.22 4.09
CA ALA A 79 9.31 18.94 5.36
C ALA A 79 8.97 17.95 6.48
N SER A 80 10.00 17.31 7.06
CA SER A 80 9.82 16.43 8.21
C SER A 80 9.39 17.28 9.40
N VAL A 81 8.08 17.33 9.65
CA VAL A 81 7.54 17.93 10.87
C VAL A 81 7.69 16.88 11.98
N PRO A 82 8.51 17.13 13.01
CA PRO A 82 8.64 16.19 14.11
C PRO A 82 7.28 15.98 14.77
N VAL A 83 6.92 14.73 15.02
CA VAL A 83 5.74 14.41 15.83
C VAL A 83 6.00 14.94 17.25
N PRO A 84 5.14 15.84 17.78
CA PRO A 84 5.27 16.39 19.12
C PRO A 84 5.48 15.29 20.18
N GLY A 85 6.31 15.56 21.18
CA GLY A 85 6.67 14.59 22.22
C GLY A 85 5.48 14.14 23.07
N GLU A 86 4.46 14.98 23.20
CA GLU A 86 3.25 14.76 24.00
C GLU A 86 2.28 13.74 23.36
N ILE A 87 2.39 13.47 22.06
CA ILE A 87 1.48 12.55 21.37
C ILE A 87 2.00 11.12 21.55
N THR A 88 1.17 10.26 22.14
CA THR A 88 1.44 8.82 22.25
C THR A 88 1.67 8.21 20.87
N LYS A 89 2.84 7.58 20.69
CA LYS A 89 3.25 6.95 19.43
C LYS A 89 3.00 5.45 19.48
N VAL A 90 2.27 4.93 18.50
CA VAL A 90 2.02 3.50 18.30
C VAL A 90 2.47 3.09 16.90
N SER A 91 2.89 1.84 16.73
CA SER A 91 3.07 1.26 15.40
C SER A 91 1.80 0.54 14.97
N VAL A 92 1.58 0.39 13.66
CA VAL A 92 0.56 -0.53 13.17
C VAL A 92 0.85 -1.94 13.71
N SER A 93 -0.16 -2.53 14.35
CA SER A 93 -0.14 -3.92 14.77
C SER A 93 -0.58 -4.80 13.61
N TYR A 94 0.20 -5.82 13.28
CA TYR A 94 -0.13 -6.79 12.24
C TYR A 94 -0.86 -8.02 12.79
N LYS A 95 -1.20 -7.99 14.08
CA LYS A 95 -1.97 -9.05 14.72
C LYS A 95 -3.37 -9.13 14.11
N LYS A 96 -3.80 -10.37 13.87
CA LYS A 96 -5.14 -10.68 13.36
C LYS A 96 -6.26 -10.03 14.18
N THR A 97 -6.11 -10.00 15.51
CA THR A 97 -7.08 -9.39 16.43
C THR A 97 -7.27 -7.89 16.20
N ASP A 98 -6.20 -7.21 15.82
CA ASP A 98 -6.18 -5.74 15.77
C ASP A 98 -6.62 -5.24 14.38
N LEU A 99 -6.32 -6.01 13.33
CA LEU A 99 -6.69 -5.69 11.95
C LEU A 99 -8.01 -6.32 11.49
N GLY A 100 -8.47 -7.39 12.14
CA GLY A 100 -9.69 -8.10 11.77
C GLY A 100 -9.60 -8.81 10.42
N VAL A 101 -8.40 -9.27 10.03
CA VAL A 101 -8.16 -10.00 8.77
C VAL A 101 -8.00 -11.50 9.02
N PRO A 102 -8.38 -12.38 8.07
CA PRO A 102 -8.28 -13.82 8.29
C PRO A 102 -6.84 -14.37 8.27
N TYR A 103 -5.83 -13.54 7.98
CA TYR A 103 -4.44 -13.97 7.79
C TYR A 103 -3.61 -14.00 9.09
N PRO A 104 -2.59 -14.87 9.19
CA PRO A 104 -1.61 -14.85 10.27
C PRO A 104 -0.79 -13.55 10.30
N GLU A 105 -0.35 -13.13 11.49
CA GLU A 105 0.45 -11.90 11.68
C GLU A 105 1.69 -11.86 10.77
N LYS A 106 2.42 -12.97 10.67
CA LYS A 106 3.61 -13.07 9.80
C LYS A 106 3.28 -12.82 8.32
N VAL A 107 2.14 -13.29 7.84
CA VAL A 107 1.70 -13.10 6.45
C VAL A 107 1.35 -11.64 6.20
N VAL A 108 0.60 -11.03 7.12
CA VAL A 108 0.27 -9.59 7.06
C VAL A 108 1.54 -8.74 7.05
N GLN A 109 2.46 -9.01 7.98
CA GLN A 109 3.70 -8.27 8.09
C GLN A 109 4.54 -8.39 6.80
N HIS A 110 4.65 -9.60 6.23
CA HIS A 110 5.40 -9.81 4.99
C HIS A 110 4.76 -9.06 3.82
N CYS A 111 3.44 -9.15 3.67
CA CYS A 111 2.72 -8.45 2.59
C CYS A 111 2.90 -6.93 2.66
N VAL A 112 2.81 -6.35 3.87
CA VAL A 112 3.05 -4.92 4.07
C VAL A 112 4.51 -4.57 3.75
N GLN A 113 5.47 -5.38 4.20
CA GLN A 113 6.89 -5.16 3.94
C GLN A 113 7.20 -5.21 2.44
N GLU A 114 6.76 -6.25 1.72
CA GLU A 114 7.00 -6.37 0.27
C GLU A 114 6.38 -5.22 -0.52
N THR A 115 5.19 -4.76 -0.14
CA THR A 115 4.57 -3.58 -0.76
C THR A 115 5.41 -2.32 -0.56
N LEU A 116 5.97 -2.13 0.64
CA LEU A 116 6.81 -0.98 0.95
C LEU A 116 8.21 -1.08 0.33
N ASP A 117 8.74 -2.30 0.18
CA ASP A 117 9.99 -2.54 -0.54
C ASP A 117 9.82 -2.21 -2.03
N PHE A 118 8.68 -2.59 -2.61
CA PHE A 118 8.35 -2.21 -4.00
C PHE A 118 8.14 -0.69 -4.14
N PHE A 119 7.48 -0.03 -3.18
CA PHE A 119 7.40 1.42 -3.11
C PHE A 119 8.80 2.06 -3.13
N CYS A 120 9.71 1.60 -2.26
CA CYS A 120 11.09 2.09 -2.22
C CYS A 120 11.86 1.80 -3.51
N PHE A 121 11.58 0.68 -4.18
CA PHE A 121 12.15 0.36 -5.48
C PHE A 121 11.71 1.37 -6.55
N ILE A 122 10.42 1.74 -6.60
CA ILE A 122 9.91 2.78 -7.51
C ILE A 122 10.58 4.12 -7.22
N LEU A 123 10.68 4.51 -5.94
CA LEU A 123 11.39 5.74 -5.53
C LEU A 123 12.86 5.75 -5.96
N LYS A 124 13.55 4.62 -5.85
CA LYS A 124 14.94 4.47 -6.31
C LYS A 124 15.08 4.67 -7.82
N LYS A 125 14.06 4.32 -8.59
CA LYS A 125 13.99 4.56 -10.05
C LYS A 125 13.62 6.01 -10.39
N LYS A 126 13.32 6.86 -9.40
CA LYS A 126 12.84 8.23 -9.57
C LYS A 126 11.55 8.30 -10.40
N GLU A 127 10.75 7.25 -10.30
CA GLU A 127 9.44 7.15 -10.96
C GLU A 127 8.34 7.67 -10.01
N ASP A 128 7.27 8.21 -10.60
CA ASP A 128 6.17 8.78 -9.84
C ASP A 128 5.26 7.68 -9.27
N VAL A 129 4.77 7.87 -8.04
CA VAL A 129 3.95 6.87 -7.35
C VAL A 129 2.88 7.51 -6.48
N ASP A 130 1.70 6.89 -6.46
CA ASP A 130 0.62 7.16 -5.53
C ASP A 130 0.44 5.97 -4.60
N PHE A 131 0.62 6.23 -3.30
CA PHE A 131 0.35 5.26 -2.25
C PHE A 131 -0.99 5.60 -1.58
N VAL A 132 -2.01 4.82 -1.91
CA VAL A 132 -3.40 5.04 -1.48
C VAL A 132 -3.68 4.27 -0.19
N LEU A 133 -4.03 5.00 0.87
CA LEU A 133 -4.55 4.45 2.12
C LEU A 133 -6.06 4.71 2.18
N LYS A 134 -6.85 3.67 1.93
CA LYS A 134 -8.30 3.77 1.83
C LYS A 134 -8.91 4.42 3.09
N ASP A 135 -9.80 5.37 2.87
CA ASP A 135 -10.50 6.16 3.92
C ASP A 135 -9.56 7.01 4.81
N VAL A 136 -8.29 7.16 4.42
CA VAL A 136 -7.30 8.04 5.06
C VAL A 136 -6.83 9.12 4.08
N GLY A 137 -6.34 8.71 2.91
CA GLY A 137 -5.80 9.62 1.91
C GLY A 137 -4.77 8.99 0.98
N THR A 138 -4.14 9.82 0.15
CA THR A 138 -3.15 9.42 -0.85
C THR A 138 -1.84 10.16 -0.63
N LEU A 139 -0.75 9.40 -0.55
CA LEU A 139 0.61 9.91 -0.58
C LEU A 139 1.11 9.88 -2.02
N ALA A 140 1.22 11.05 -2.64
CA ALA A 140 1.78 11.22 -3.96
C ALA A 140 3.27 11.60 -3.86
N VAL A 141 4.11 10.90 -4.62
CA VAL A 141 5.50 11.28 -4.85
C VAL A 141 5.68 11.61 -6.32
N ARG A 142 6.17 12.81 -6.60
CA ARG A 142 6.41 13.34 -7.96
C ARG A 142 7.84 13.84 -8.08
N GLY A 143 8.70 13.05 -8.73
CA GLY A 143 10.15 13.25 -8.64
C GLY A 143 10.64 13.20 -7.19
N THR A 144 11.09 14.34 -6.64
CA THR A 144 11.52 14.46 -5.23
C THR A 144 10.46 15.03 -4.30
N GLU A 145 9.33 15.51 -4.84
CA GLU A 145 8.29 16.17 -4.07
C GLU A 145 7.33 15.15 -3.47
N VAL A 146 7.01 15.31 -2.18
CA VAL A 146 6.14 14.40 -1.43
C VAL A 146 4.92 15.17 -0.95
N THR A 147 3.75 14.73 -1.39
CA THR A 147 2.48 15.37 -1.07
C THR A 147 1.54 14.36 -0.43
N MET A 148 1.06 14.64 0.78
CA MET A 148 -0.01 13.87 1.40
C MET A 148 -1.31 14.64 1.26
N ALA A 149 -2.29 14.03 0.60
CA ALA A 149 -3.66 14.48 0.61
C ALA A 149 -4.52 13.56 1.47
N PHE A 150 -5.36 14.16 2.32
CA PHE A 150 -6.29 13.42 3.16
C PHE A 150 -7.66 13.39 2.50
N CYS A 151 -8.37 12.27 2.63
CA CYS A 151 -9.71 12.18 2.08
C CYS A 151 -10.68 13.08 2.84
N GLU A 152 -11.68 13.62 2.13
CA GLU A 152 -12.66 14.56 2.68
C GLU A 152 -13.40 13.97 3.89
N ASP A 153 -13.75 12.68 3.82
CA ASP A 153 -14.45 11.97 4.90
C ASP A 153 -13.65 11.95 6.20
N LEU A 154 -12.33 11.73 6.16
CA LEU A 154 -11.50 11.77 7.36
C LEU A 154 -11.53 13.18 7.98
N LEU A 155 -11.43 14.21 7.15
CA LEU A 155 -11.44 15.61 7.61
C LEU A 155 -12.77 15.99 8.26
N LEU A 156 -13.88 15.56 7.66
CA LEU A 156 -15.22 15.75 8.19
C LEU A 156 -15.40 15.03 9.54
N ASN A 157 -14.91 13.80 9.67
CA ASN A 157 -14.98 13.06 10.94
C ASN A 157 -14.15 13.71 12.05
N LEU A 158 -12.97 14.26 11.73
CA LEU A 158 -12.09 14.93 12.70
C LEU A 158 -12.70 16.25 13.21
N ASN A 159 -13.29 17.05 12.32
CA ASN A 159 -13.70 18.42 12.62
C ASN A 159 -15.21 18.57 12.85
N LYS A 160 -16.01 17.56 12.49
CA LYS A 160 -17.48 17.52 12.66
C LYS A 160 -18.22 18.74 12.06
N SER A 161 -17.60 19.43 11.10
CA SER A 161 -18.10 20.66 10.50
C SER A 161 -17.53 20.81 9.08
N ARG A 162 -18.42 21.00 8.09
CA ARG A 162 -18.04 21.21 6.69
C ARG A 162 -17.29 22.52 6.51
N ASP A 163 -17.77 23.61 7.11
CA ASP A 163 -17.12 24.93 7.07
C ASP A 163 -15.68 24.88 7.58
N MET A 164 -15.40 24.06 8.60
CA MET A 164 -14.05 23.87 9.12
C MET A 164 -13.15 23.14 8.11
N VAL A 165 -13.68 22.14 7.43
CA VAL A 165 -12.96 21.41 6.37
C VAL A 165 -12.69 22.34 5.19
N GLU A 166 -13.66 23.14 4.77
CA GLU A 166 -13.46 24.13 3.70
C GLU A 166 -12.38 25.15 4.05
N LYS A 167 -12.31 25.59 5.31
CA LYS A 167 -11.23 26.46 5.79
C LYS A 167 -9.86 25.79 5.77
N LEU A 168 -9.78 24.51 6.15
CA LEU A 168 -8.54 23.72 6.08
C LEU A 168 -8.00 23.65 4.64
N LEU A 169 -8.89 23.43 3.69
CA LEU A 169 -8.56 23.33 2.26
C LEU A 169 -8.20 24.72 1.68
N THR A 170 -9.00 25.74 1.95
CA THR A 170 -8.79 27.11 1.41
C THR A 170 -7.47 27.71 1.89
N LYS A 171 -7.08 27.46 3.14
CA LYS A 171 -5.79 27.92 3.69
C LYS A 171 -4.61 27.04 3.26
N LYS A 172 -4.82 26.02 2.42
CA LYS A 172 -3.84 24.99 2.02
C LYS A 172 -3.16 24.35 3.23
N TRP A 173 -3.89 24.24 4.33
CA TRP A 173 -3.41 23.56 5.53
C TRP A 173 -3.49 22.05 5.37
N VAL A 174 -4.45 21.58 4.57
CA VAL A 174 -4.62 20.20 4.16
C VAL A 174 -4.89 20.20 2.66
N ILE A 175 -4.47 19.14 1.98
CA ILE A 175 -4.74 18.90 0.56
C ILE A 175 -5.81 17.81 0.48
N SER A 176 -6.81 17.99 -0.39
CA SER A 176 -7.81 16.96 -0.68
C SER A 176 -7.26 15.97 -1.71
N ASP A 177 -7.64 14.70 -1.58
CA ASP A 177 -7.33 13.63 -2.53
C ASP A 177 -7.69 13.98 -3.98
N LYS A 178 -8.78 14.73 -4.21
CA LYS A 178 -9.18 15.25 -5.53
C LYS A 178 -8.14 16.18 -6.13
N GLU A 179 -7.50 17.02 -5.30
CA GLU A 179 -6.44 17.94 -5.74
C GLU A 179 -5.17 17.17 -6.10
N VAL A 180 -4.91 16.03 -5.43
CA VAL A 180 -3.76 15.19 -5.78
C VAL A 180 -3.87 14.58 -7.18
N ALA A 181 -5.07 14.22 -7.61
CA ALA A 181 -5.32 13.75 -8.98
C ALA A 181 -4.99 14.80 -10.05
N LEU A 182 -4.86 16.08 -9.67
CA LEU A 182 -4.47 17.17 -10.58
C LEU A 182 -2.95 17.37 -10.68
N PHE A 183 -2.11 16.72 -9.85
CA PHE A 183 -0.66 16.81 -10.00
C PHE A 183 -0.18 15.90 -11.14
N PRO A 184 0.18 16.45 -12.31
CA PRO A 184 0.58 15.64 -13.45
C PRO A 184 1.87 14.89 -13.14
N SER A 185 2.00 13.70 -13.72
CA SER A 185 3.27 12.97 -13.67
C SER A 185 4.36 13.75 -14.42
N ARG A 186 5.56 13.79 -13.85
CA ARG A 186 6.75 14.34 -14.52
C ARG A 186 7.27 13.42 -15.62
N PHE A 187 7.04 12.11 -15.49
CA PHE A 187 7.59 11.08 -16.37
C PHE A 187 6.51 10.22 -17.07
N GLY A 188 5.26 10.68 -17.07
CA GLY A 188 4.13 10.06 -17.76
C GLY A 188 3.32 9.09 -16.90
N ARG A 189 3.86 7.90 -16.58
CA ARG A 189 3.15 6.87 -15.79
C ARG A 189 3.36 7.05 -14.29
N VAL A 190 2.26 7.00 -13.53
CA VAL A 190 2.24 6.96 -12.06
C VAL A 190 1.92 5.53 -11.63
N HIS A 191 2.79 4.94 -10.81
CA HIS A 191 2.48 3.66 -10.16
C HIS A 191 1.43 3.88 -9.08
N GLN A 192 0.45 2.98 -8.99
CA GLN A 192 -0.52 3.02 -7.89
C GLN A 192 -0.24 1.87 -6.93
N LEU A 193 -0.17 2.17 -5.64
CA LEU A 193 -0.02 1.20 -4.56
C LEU A 193 -1.18 1.35 -3.58
N PRO A 194 -1.66 0.26 -2.98
CA PRO A 194 -1.23 -1.14 -3.13
C PRO A 194 -1.83 -1.85 -4.37
N GLN A 195 -2.33 -1.11 -5.37
CA GLN A 195 -2.90 -1.69 -6.59
C GLN A 195 -1.81 -2.04 -7.62
N PHE A 196 -1.22 -3.22 -7.52
CA PHE A 196 -0.24 -3.70 -8.50
C PHE A 196 -0.91 -4.17 -9.81
N GLU A 197 -0.42 -3.70 -10.96
CA GLU A 197 -0.53 -4.47 -12.21
C GLU A 197 0.41 -5.69 -12.08
N MET A 198 -0.10 -6.83 -11.61
CA MET A 198 0.63 -8.09 -11.70
C MET A 198 0.76 -8.47 -13.18
N ARG A 199 1.90 -8.15 -13.79
CA ARG A 199 2.30 -8.80 -15.04
C ARG A 199 2.67 -10.23 -14.68
N VAL A 200 1.79 -11.17 -15.00
CA VAL A 200 2.11 -12.60 -14.95
C VAL A 200 3.34 -12.80 -15.85
N VAL A 201 4.50 -13.06 -15.23
CA VAL A 201 5.66 -13.51 -15.99
C VAL A 201 5.31 -14.91 -16.48
N PRO A 202 5.21 -15.17 -17.80
CA PRO A 202 5.02 -16.53 -18.27
C PRO A 202 6.21 -17.34 -17.77
N ARG A 203 5.95 -18.38 -16.96
CA ARG A 203 6.96 -19.39 -16.66
C ARG A 203 7.46 -19.90 -18.02
N ARG A 204 8.74 -19.71 -18.33
CA ARG A 204 9.34 -20.39 -19.47
C ARG A 204 9.18 -21.88 -19.21
N VAL A 205 8.35 -22.53 -20.01
CA VAL A 205 8.35 -23.99 -20.11
C VAL A 205 9.70 -24.34 -20.72
N SER A 206 10.59 -24.90 -19.91
CA SER A 206 11.77 -25.60 -20.41
C SER A 206 11.27 -26.84 -21.15
N LEU A 207 11.25 -26.76 -22.47
CA LEU A 207 11.17 -27.91 -23.36
C LEU A 207 12.54 -28.57 -23.39
N THR A 208 12.58 -29.86 -23.00
CA THR A 208 13.56 -30.95 -23.27
C THR A 208 13.37 -31.96 -22.11
N ASP A 209 13.05 -33.24 -22.27
CA ASP A 209 13.03 -34.14 -23.42
C ASP A 209 12.04 -35.30 -23.17
N GLU A 210 11.60 -35.91 -24.28
CA GLU A 210 10.92 -37.21 -24.34
C GLU A 210 11.70 -38.33 -23.63
N GLU A 211 11.00 -39.19 -22.90
CA GLU A 211 10.58 -40.51 -23.40
C GLU A 211 9.88 -41.28 -22.28
N THR A 212 8.63 -41.66 -22.54
CA THR A 212 7.85 -42.55 -21.68
C THR A 212 8.08 -43.99 -22.13
N SER A 213 8.81 -44.78 -21.35
CA SER A 213 8.73 -46.24 -21.41
C SER A 213 7.52 -46.74 -20.61
N PRO A 214 6.73 -47.70 -21.14
CA PRO A 214 5.91 -48.57 -20.31
C PRO A 214 6.39 -50.03 -20.37
N GLY A 215 6.64 -50.61 -19.19
CA GLY A 215 7.01 -52.00 -19.02
C GLY A 215 5.81 -52.96 -18.89
N VAL A 216 5.83 -54.00 -19.74
CA VAL A 216 5.56 -55.44 -19.49
C VAL A 216 4.16 -55.88 -18.99
N LYS A 217 3.44 -56.71 -19.79
CA LYS A 217 3.24 -58.18 -19.61
C LYS A 217 2.17 -58.80 -20.54
N ASN A 218 2.64 -59.78 -21.31
CA ASN A 218 2.07 -61.08 -21.71
C ASN A 218 0.58 -61.22 -22.11
N GLY A 219 0.38 -61.71 -23.34
CA GLY A 219 -0.86 -62.36 -23.78
C GLY A 219 -0.66 -63.11 -25.10
N LEU A 220 -0.70 -64.44 -25.02
CA LEU A 220 -0.44 -65.42 -26.07
C LEU A 220 -1.63 -65.54 -27.06
N SER A 221 -1.40 -65.54 -28.38
CA SER A 221 -1.89 -66.56 -29.35
C SER A 221 -2.26 -66.06 -30.75
N ARG A 222 -1.68 -66.77 -31.73
CA ARG A 222 -2.22 -67.25 -33.03
C ARG A 222 -2.59 -66.28 -34.17
N GLY A 223 -1.85 -66.46 -35.28
CA GLY A 223 -2.45 -66.83 -36.56
C GLY A 223 -2.04 -65.99 -37.79
N ASN A 224 -1.24 -66.59 -38.67
CA ASN A 224 -1.11 -66.50 -40.16
C ASN A 224 -1.36 -65.12 -40.86
N VAL A 225 -0.58 -64.68 -41.86
CA VAL A 225 -0.46 -65.25 -43.21
C VAL A 225 0.70 -64.55 -43.97
N SER A 226 1.29 -65.33 -44.87
CA SER A 226 2.33 -65.14 -45.91
C SER A 226 2.46 -63.82 -46.70
N GLY A 227 3.67 -63.61 -47.26
CA GLY A 227 3.87 -62.95 -48.56
C GLY A 227 5.16 -62.10 -48.63
N GLN A 228 6.35 -62.64 -48.90
CA GLN A 228 6.95 -62.87 -50.24
C GLN A 228 7.86 -61.70 -50.73
N PHE A 229 9.17 -61.96 -50.68
CA PHE A 229 10.30 -61.35 -51.43
C PHE A 229 10.04 -61.38 -52.96
N PRO A 230 10.81 -60.71 -53.87
CA PRO A 230 12.27 -60.49 -53.82
C PRO A 230 12.72 -59.15 -54.48
N LEU A 231 13.97 -58.80 -54.84
CA LEU A 231 15.32 -59.37 -54.92
C LEU A 231 16.30 -58.26 -54.51
#